data_AF-A0A7Y2U536-F1
#
_entry.id   AF-A0A7Y2U536-F1
#
_cell.length_a   1.000
_cell.length_b   1.000
_cell.length_c   1.000
_cell.angle_alpha   90.00
_cell.angle_beta   90.00
_cell.angle_gamma   90.00
#
_symmetry.space_group_name_H-M   'P 1'
#
loop_
_entity.id
_entity.type
_entity.pdbx_description
1 polymer ?
#
loop_
_entity_poly.entity_id
_entity_poly.type
_entity_poly.pdbx_seq_one_letter_code
_entity_poly.pdbx_strand_id
1 'polypeptide(L)'
;MNYWLIKSEPEDFSIEDLANAPNRTEHWDGVRNYQARNFMRDDMKIGDRVFFYHSNCKPPGIVGLCEVASAPYPDHTAFDANCKYFDPKSNPEEPRWVMVDMKFLRRLKRMIPLQEIKQHSDALDGFALIRRGNRLSIMPVSKEHWDFLLSLE
;
A
#
# COMPACT_ATOMS: atom_id res chain seq x y z
N MET A 1 -9.34 -9.77 -10.35
CA MET A 1 -8.63 -8.51 -10.08
C MET A 1 -9.11 -8.01 -8.74
N ASN A 2 -8.20 -7.92 -7.78
CA ASN A 2 -8.46 -7.42 -6.45
C ASN A 2 -8.09 -5.93 -6.37
N TYR A 3 -8.54 -5.29 -5.29
CA TYR A 3 -8.28 -3.89 -5.02
C TYR A 3 -7.65 -3.75 -3.64
N TRP A 4 -6.68 -2.85 -3.55
CA TRP A 4 -5.84 -2.69 -2.37
C TRP A 4 -5.67 -1.22 -2.02
N LEU A 5 -5.28 -0.96 -0.78
CA LEU A 5 -4.74 0.32 -0.36
C LEU A 5 -3.40 0.06 0.33
N ILE A 6 -2.38 0.79 -0.10
CA ILE A 6 -1.05 0.82 0.53
C ILE A 6 -0.80 2.20 1.12
N LYS A 7 -0.15 2.23 2.28
CA LYS A 7 0.24 3.47 2.96
C LYS A 7 1.74 3.69 2.81
N SER A 8 2.12 4.92 2.47
CA SER A 8 3.49 5.40 2.53
C SER A 8 3.53 6.80 3.12
N GLU A 9 4.58 7.11 3.85
CA GLU A 9 4.83 8.48 4.30
C GLU A 9 5.47 9.25 3.14
N PRO A 10 4.94 10.40 2.73
CA PRO A 10 5.43 11.10 1.53
C PRO A 10 6.85 11.65 1.68
N GLU A 11 7.36 11.77 2.91
CA GLU A 11 8.76 12.15 3.17
C GLU A 11 9.73 10.97 2.99
N ASP A 12 9.26 9.73 3.18
CA ASP A 12 10.05 8.51 2.96
C ASP A 12 9.94 8.06 1.49
N PHE A 13 8.71 7.95 0.97
CA PHE A 13 8.43 7.56 -0.42
C PHE A 13 7.04 8.03 -0.88
N SER A 14 7.00 9.03 -1.74
CA SER A 14 5.76 9.62 -2.27
C SER A 14 5.30 8.94 -3.57
N ILE A 15 4.11 9.33 -4.05
CA ILE A 15 3.65 8.88 -5.37
C ILE A 15 4.48 9.52 -6.50
N GLU A 16 5.08 10.68 -6.25
CA GLU A 16 5.97 11.34 -7.20
C GLU A 16 7.28 10.56 -7.34
N ASP A 17 7.80 10.03 -6.24
CA ASP A 17 8.98 9.17 -6.27
C ASP A 17 8.71 7.91 -7.09
N LEU A 18 7.56 7.26 -6.86
CA LEU A 18 7.14 6.11 -7.68
C LEU A 18 6.96 6.47 -9.17
N ALA A 19 6.38 7.64 -9.45
CA ALA A 19 6.17 8.10 -10.83
C ALA A 19 7.50 8.39 -11.56
N ASN A 20 8.53 8.81 -10.81
CA ASN A 20 9.86 9.13 -11.31
C ASN A 20 10.86 7.96 -11.24
N ALA A 21 10.51 6.87 -10.55
CA ALA A 21 11.31 5.66 -10.47
C ALA A 21 11.59 5.07 -11.87
N PRO A 22 12.70 4.34 -12.06
CA PRO A 22 12.96 3.61 -13.29
C PRO A 22 11.78 2.72 -13.68
N ASN A 23 11.36 2.77 -14.94
CA ASN A 23 10.15 2.08 -15.44
C ASN A 23 8.86 2.40 -14.66
N ARG A 24 8.86 3.47 -13.86
CA ARG A 24 7.80 3.87 -12.93
C ARG A 24 7.39 2.75 -11.97
N THR A 25 8.35 1.93 -11.58
CA THR A 25 8.15 0.73 -10.77
C THR A 25 9.16 0.71 -9.63
N GLU A 26 8.72 0.35 -8.43
CA GLU A 26 9.58 0.21 -7.26
C GLU A 26 9.14 -0.95 -6.38
N HIS A 27 10.09 -1.56 -5.67
CA HIS A 27 9.81 -2.60 -4.68
C HIS A 27 9.10 -2.01 -3.44
N TRP A 28 8.10 -2.73 -2.92
CA TRP A 28 7.32 -2.29 -1.76
C TRP A 28 7.79 -3.00 -0.48
N ASP A 29 9.00 -2.64 -0.03
CA ASP A 29 9.65 -3.23 1.15
C ASP A 29 9.08 -2.76 2.50
N GLY A 30 9.75 -3.17 3.58
CA GLY A 30 9.58 -2.57 4.90
C GLY A 30 8.31 -2.99 5.63
N VAL A 31 7.49 -3.85 5.02
CA VAL A 31 6.30 -4.40 5.67
C VAL A 31 6.70 -5.38 6.75
N ARG A 32 6.47 -5.01 8.01
CA ARG A 32 6.78 -5.81 9.22
C ARG A 32 5.54 -6.20 10.03
N ASN A 33 4.38 -6.20 9.40
CA ASN A 33 3.13 -6.67 9.98
C ASN A 33 2.73 -8.00 9.32
N TYR A 34 2.52 -9.05 10.12
CA TYR A 34 2.21 -10.40 9.61
C TYR A 34 0.93 -10.44 8.75
N GLN A 35 -0.11 -9.68 9.10
CA GLN A 35 -1.34 -9.65 8.33
C GLN A 35 -1.15 -8.93 7.00
N ALA A 36 -0.48 -7.76 7.01
CA ALA A 36 -0.15 -7.03 5.78
C ALA A 36 0.75 -7.87 4.85
N ARG A 37 1.72 -8.59 5.41
CA ARG A 37 2.56 -9.55 4.68
C ARG A 37 1.71 -10.65 4.05
N ASN A 38 0.80 -11.26 4.80
CA ASN A 38 -0.02 -12.35 4.29
C ASN A 38 -0.90 -11.88 3.11
N PHE A 39 -1.46 -10.66 3.16
CA PHE A 39 -2.17 -10.10 2.01
C PHE A 39 -1.31 -10.04 0.74
N MET A 40 -0.06 -9.57 0.86
CA MET A 40 0.85 -9.57 -0.30
C MET A 40 1.21 -10.97 -0.77
N ARG A 41 1.48 -11.89 0.15
CA ARG A 41 1.93 -13.26 -0.15
C ARG A 41 0.84 -14.12 -0.76
N ASP A 42 -0.37 -14.05 -0.21
CA ASP A 42 -1.42 -15.03 -0.45
C ASP A 42 -2.46 -14.54 -1.46
N ASP A 43 -2.72 -13.22 -1.49
CA ASP A 43 -3.90 -12.66 -2.15
C ASP A 43 -3.56 -11.68 -3.30
N MET A 44 -2.46 -10.93 -3.22
CA MET A 44 -2.06 -10.00 -4.28
C MET A 44 -1.63 -10.73 -5.55
N LYS A 45 -2.09 -10.23 -6.70
CA LYS A 45 -1.74 -10.75 -8.02
C LYS A 45 -1.31 -9.63 -8.94
N ILE A 46 -0.41 -9.93 -9.87
CA ILE A 46 0.02 -9.01 -10.92
C ILE A 46 -1.21 -8.41 -11.62
N GLY A 47 -1.22 -7.09 -11.77
CA GLY A 47 -2.31 -6.32 -12.36
C GLY A 47 -3.42 -5.90 -11.38
N ASP A 48 -3.40 -6.36 -10.13
CA ASP A 48 -4.33 -5.84 -9.11
C ASP A 48 -4.14 -4.33 -8.91
N ARG A 49 -5.24 -3.61 -8.67
CA ARG A 49 -5.25 -2.16 -8.56
C ARG A 49 -5.06 -1.71 -7.12
N VAL A 50 -4.32 -0.64 -6.93
CA VAL A 50 -3.89 -0.21 -5.60
C VAL A 50 -4.05 1.31 -5.45
N PHE A 51 -4.72 1.73 -4.39
CA PHE A 51 -4.71 3.11 -3.94
C PHE A 51 -3.39 3.40 -3.23
N PHE A 52 -2.69 4.44 -3.69
CA PHE A 52 -1.53 4.98 -2.99
C PHE A 52 -2.01 6.02 -1.98
N TYR A 53 -1.85 5.72 -0.69
CA TYR A 53 -2.28 6.57 0.42
C TYR A 53 -1.07 7.21 1.10
N HIS A 54 -1.06 8.53 1.20
CA HIS A 54 -0.10 9.27 2.01
C HIS A 54 -0.52 9.25 3.48
N SER A 55 0.29 8.61 4.31
CA SER A 55 0.15 8.54 5.77
C SER A 55 1.12 9.47 6.49
N ASN A 56 0.87 9.70 7.78
CA ASN A 56 1.71 10.51 8.67
C ASN A 56 2.01 11.94 8.16
N CYS A 57 1.19 12.47 7.26
CA CYS A 57 1.31 13.83 6.72
C CYS A 57 0.02 14.62 6.94
N LYS A 58 0.02 15.91 6.58
CA LYS A 58 -1.13 16.81 6.72
C LYS A 58 -1.43 17.51 5.38
N PRO A 59 -2.60 17.26 4.76
CA PRO A 59 -3.58 16.22 5.09
C PRO A 59 -3.13 14.82 4.64
N PRO A 60 -3.50 13.74 5.37
CA PRO A 60 -3.31 12.39 4.87
C PRO A 60 -4.49 12.00 3.96
N GLY A 61 -4.25 11.15 2.96
CA GLY A 61 -5.28 10.82 1.98
C GLY A 61 -4.80 9.98 0.80
N ILE A 62 -5.74 9.61 -0.07
CA ILE A 62 -5.46 8.91 -1.32
C ILE A 62 -5.01 9.93 -2.36
N VAL A 63 -3.87 9.67 -3.01
CA VAL A 63 -3.22 10.63 -3.94
C VAL A 63 -3.09 10.10 -5.36
N GLY A 64 -3.22 8.79 -5.56
CA GLY A 64 -3.20 8.20 -6.88
C GLY A 64 -3.31 6.69 -6.87
N LEU A 65 -3.05 6.11 -8.03
CA LEU A 65 -3.22 4.71 -8.31
C LEU A 65 -1.89 4.09 -8.76
N CYS A 66 -1.65 2.88 -8.28
CA CYS A 66 -0.63 1.97 -8.78
C CYS A 66 -1.24 0.58 -9.07
N GLU A 67 -0.43 -0.31 -9.62
CA GLU A 67 -0.76 -1.72 -9.81
C GLU A 67 0.36 -2.61 -9.27
N VAL A 68 -0.01 -3.82 -8.85
CA VAL A 68 0.96 -4.86 -8.50
C VAL A 68 1.69 -5.31 -9.77
N ALA A 69 3.01 -5.25 -9.77
CA ALA A 69 3.85 -5.47 -10.95
C ALA A 69 4.67 -6.77 -10.90
N SER A 70 4.63 -7.51 -9.79
CA SER A 70 5.35 -8.78 -9.63
C SER A 70 4.57 -9.76 -8.74
N ALA A 71 4.99 -11.03 -8.75
CA ALA A 71 4.60 -11.99 -7.71
C ALA A 71 5.38 -11.68 -6.42
N PRO A 72 4.86 -12.05 -5.22
CA PRO A 72 5.57 -11.82 -3.98
C PRO A 72 6.93 -12.54 -3.95
N TYR A 73 7.95 -11.86 -3.45
CA TYR A 73 9.31 -12.36 -3.34
C TYR A 73 9.97 -11.89 -2.03
N PRO A 74 11.09 -12.50 -1.60
CA PRO A 74 11.74 -12.16 -0.34
C PRO A 74 12.10 -10.67 -0.24
N ASP A 75 11.76 -10.05 0.88
CA ASP A 75 12.17 -8.68 1.16
C ASP A 75 13.64 -8.66 1.62
N HIS A 76 14.53 -8.25 0.71
CA HIS A 76 15.96 -8.26 0.97
C HIS A 76 16.39 -7.27 2.04
N THR A 77 15.60 -6.23 2.31
CA THR A 77 15.87 -5.23 3.38
C THR A 77 15.81 -5.86 4.78
N ALA A 78 15.14 -7.00 4.93
CA ALA A 78 15.10 -7.74 6.19
C ALA A 78 16.44 -8.37 6.57
N PHE A 79 17.36 -8.53 5.62
CA PHE A 79 18.66 -9.20 5.82
C PHE A 79 19.83 -8.22 5.96
N ASP A 80 19.64 -6.95 5.63
CA ASP A 80 20.68 -5.93 5.72
C ASP A 80 20.69 -5.28 7.11
N ALA A 81 21.76 -5.53 7.88
CA ALA A 81 21.94 -5.00 9.24
C ALA A 81 22.00 -3.47 9.32
N ASN A 82 22.26 -2.77 8.20
CA ASN A 82 22.28 -1.31 8.15
C ASN A 82 20.91 -0.73 7.75
N CYS A 83 19.96 -1.56 7.34
CA CYS A 83 18.64 -1.11 6.93
C CYS A 83 17.72 -0.89 8.15
N LYS A 84 16.89 0.16 8.10
CA LYS A 84 15.82 0.46 9.08
C LYS A 84 14.88 -0.74 9.31
N TYR A 85 14.72 -1.60 8.32
CA TYR A 85 13.79 -2.73 8.34
C TYR A 85 14.46 -4.09 8.60
N PHE A 86 15.71 -4.09 9.04
CA PHE A 86 16.43 -5.31 9.42
C PHE A 86 15.64 -6.15 10.43
N ASP A 87 15.56 -7.46 10.19
CA ASP A 87 15.04 -8.43 11.16
C ASP A 87 16.10 -9.51 11.38
N PRO A 88 16.82 -9.51 12.53
CA PRO A 88 17.88 -10.49 12.80
C PRO A 88 17.37 -11.93 12.91
N LYS A 89 16.04 -12.13 12.94
CA LYS A 89 15.41 -13.45 12.97
C LYS A 89 14.84 -13.87 11.60
N SER A 90 15.01 -13.08 10.54
CA SER A 90 14.64 -13.46 9.18
C SER A 90 15.78 -14.23 8.54
N ASN A 91 15.50 -15.45 8.08
CA ASN A 91 16.49 -16.31 7.41
C ASN A 91 16.38 -16.15 5.89
N PRO A 92 17.46 -15.90 5.14
CA PRO A 92 17.43 -15.89 3.67
C PRO A 92 16.91 -17.18 3.02
N GLU A 93 17.11 -18.34 3.66
CA GLU A 93 16.59 -19.63 3.16
C GLU A 93 15.10 -19.83 3.46
N GLU A 94 14.59 -19.17 4.50
CA GLU A 94 13.16 -19.16 4.86
C GLU A 94 12.71 -17.72 5.21
N PRO A 95 12.56 -16.85 4.20
CA PRO A 95 12.31 -15.43 4.42
C PRO A 95 11.01 -15.19 5.17
N ARG A 96 11.09 -14.51 6.32
CA ARG A 96 9.90 -14.14 7.09
C ARG A 96 9.07 -13.09 6.38
N TRP A 97 9.74 -12.17 5.69
CA TRP A 97 9.15 -10.99 5.06
C TRP A 97 9.22 -11.13 3.55
N VAL A 98 8.15 -10.70 2.91
CA VAL A 98 8.03 -10.64 1.45
C VAL A 98 7.63 -9.24 1.06
N MET A 99 7.91 -8.90 -0.19
CA MET A 99 7.48 -7.68 -0.84
C MET A 99 6.99 -7.99 -2.25
N VAL A 100 6.39 -6.98 -2.88
CA VAL A 100 6.00 -6.99 -4.29
C VAL A 100 6.46 -5.68 -4.91
N ASP A 101 6.68 -5.68 -6.21
CA ASP A 101 6.85 -4.47 -6.99
C ASP A 101 5.50 -3.78 -7.22
N MET A 102 5.48 -2.46 -7.07
CA MET A 102 4.37 -1.58 -7.40
C MET A 102 4.74 -0.73 -8.61
N LYS A 103 3.81 -0.59 -9.56
CA LYS A 103 3.98 0.25 -10.75
C LYS A 103 2.99 1.40 -10.73
N PHE A 104 3.49 2.61 -10.92
CA PHE A 104 2.66 3.81 -11.03
C PHE A 104 1.70 3.72 -12.22
N LEU A 105 0.45 4.10 -12.00
CA LEU A 105 -0.55 4.25 -13.06
C LEU A 105 -0.83 5.72 -13.35
N ARG A 106 -1.35 6.43 -12.35
CA ARG A 106 -1.74 7.83 -12.47
C ARG A 106 -1.90 8.48 -11.10
N ARG A 107 -1.77 9.80 -11.07
CA ARG A 107 -2.25 10.64 -9.98
C ARG A 107 -3.78 10.67 -10.00
N LEU A 108 -4.40 10.92 -8.85
CA LEU A 108 -5.80 11.33 -8.84
C LEU A 108 -5.92 12.79 -9.36
N LYS A 109 -7.07 13.15 -9.92
CA LYS A 109 -7.41 14.53 -10.33
C LYS A 109 -7.35 15.48 -9.14
N ARG A 110 -7.72 14.99 -7.96
CA ARG A 110 -7.54 15.64 -6.67
C ARG A 110 -7.24 14.59 -5.60
N MET A 111 -6.57 14.99 -4.53
CA MET A 111 -6.46 14.15 -3.34
C MET A 111 -7.85 13.91 -2.74
N ILE A 112 -8.07 12.70 -2.22
CA ILE A 112 -9.24 12.36 -1.39
C ILE A 112 -8.74 12.27 0.07
N PRO A 113 -8.93 13.31 0.89
CA PRO A 113 -8.40 13.36 2.26
C PRO A 113 -9.11 12.36 3.18
N LEU A 114 -8.40 11.83 4.18
CA LEU A 114 -8.98 10.93 5.19
C LEU A 114 -10.20 11.53 5.89
N GLN A 115 -10.21 12.86 6.10
CA GLN A 115 -11.35 13.55 6.71
C GLN A 115 -12.61 13.40 5.87
N GLU A 116 -12.49 13.54 4.55
CA GLU A 116 -13.60 13.35 3.60
C GLU A 116 -14.04 11.88 3.57
N ILE A 117 -13.08 10.95 3.49
CA ILE A 117 -13.38 9.50 3.53
C ILE A 117 -14.21 9.14 4.78
N LYS A 118 -13.86 9.72 5.95
CA LYS A 118 -14.59 9.49 7.21
C LYS A 118 -16.01 10.08 7.23
N GLN A 119 -16.29 11.12 6.45
CA GLN A 119 -17.65 11.67 6.32
C GLN A 119 -18.60 10.70 5.61
N HIS A 120 -18.05 9.73 4.89
CA HIS A 120 -18.79 8.71 4.15
C HIS A 120 -18.71 7.33 4.82
N SER A 121 -18.60 7.27 6.15
CA SER A 121 -18.48 5.99 6.88
C SER A 121 -19.62 5.02 6.59
N ASP A 122 -20.83 5.52 6.35
CA ASP A 122 -22.01 4.70 6.07
C ASP A 122 -21.92 3.99 4.71
N ALA A 123 -21.32 4.64 3.71
CA ALA A 123 -21.07 4.05 2.39
C ALA A 123 -19.78 3.18 2.36
N LEU A 124 -18.97 3.28 3.41
CA LEU A 124 -17.69 2.59 3.58
C LEU A 124 -17.74 1.64 4.77
N ASP A 125 -18.90 1.02 5.02
CA ASP A 125 -19.08 0.12 6.16
C ASP A 125 -18.07 -1.03 6.10
N GLY A 126 -17.44 -1.29 7.25
CA GLY A 126 -16.37 -2.27 7.31
C GLY A 126 -15.10 -1.89 6.52
N PHE A 127 -14.94 -0.69 5.96
CA PHE A 127 -13.69 -0.34 5.30
C PHE A 127 -12.53 -0.21 6.30
N ALA A 128 -11.50 -1.05 6.14
CA ALA A 128 -10.42 -1.19 7.11
C ALA A 128 -9.72 0.14 7.45
N LEU A 129 -9.57 1.05 6.48
CA LEU A 129 -8.89 2.34 6.67
C LEU A 129 -9.49 3.18 7.81
N ILE A 130 -10.82 3.17 7.94
CA ILE A 130 -11.56 3.99 8.91
C ILE A 130 -11.99 3.23 10.17
N ARG A 131 -11.73 1.92 10.24
CA ARG A 131 -11.98 1.13 11.46
C ARG A 131 -11.10 1.62 12.61
N ARG A 132 -11.71 1.82 13.78
CA ARG A 132 -11.01 2.24 15.01
C ARG A 132 -9.89 1.25 15.34
N GLY A 133 -8.70 1.76 15.59
CA GLY A 133 -7.54 0.94 15.98
C GLY A 133 -6.82 0.24 14.83
N ASN A 134 -7.26 0.38 13.57
CA ASN A 134 -6.53 -0.18 12.44
C ASN A 134 -5.10 0.40 12.38
N ARG A 135 -4.12 -0.49 12.18
CA ARG A 135 -2.70 -0.19 12.04
C ARG A 135 -2.09 -0.84 10.79
N LEU A 136 -2.91 -1.42 9.93
CA LEU A 136 -2.45 -2.04 8.68
C LEU A 136 -1.95 -0.97 7.71
N SER A 137 -0.76 -1.23 7.13
CA SER A 137 -0.19 -0.47 6.02
C SER A 137 -0.68 -0.95 4.67
N ILE A 138 -1.11 -2.21 4.58
CA ILE A 138 -1.71 -2.84 3.40
C ILE A 138 -3.05 -3.42 3.80
N MET A 139 -4.09 -3.14 3.03
CA MET A 139 -5.41 -3.68 3.29
C MET A 139 -6.21 -3.90 2.00
N PRO A 140 -7.09 -4.92 1.99
CA PRO A 140 -8.02 -5.12 0.88
C PRO A 140 -9.05 -3.99 0.83
N VAL A 141 -9.48 -3.68 -0.38
CA VAL A 141 -10.58 -2.76 -0.70
C VAL A 141 -11.60 -3.57 -1.48
N SER A 142 -12.88 -3.54 -1.10
CA SER A 142 -13.90 -4.20 -1.92
C SER A 142 -14.12 -3.41 -3.21
N LYS A 143 -14.75 -4.03 -4.22
CA LYS A 143 -15.06 -3.34 -5.47
C LYS A 143 -15.94 -2.12 -5.22
N GLU A 144 -16.91 -2.25 -4.32
CA GLU A 144 -17.87 -1.22 -3.96
C GLU A 144 -17.16 -0.02 -3.31
N HIS A 145 -16.28 -0.27 -2.33
CA HIS A 145 -15.48 0.78 -1.71
C HIS A 145 -14.53 1.44 -2.71
N TRP A 146 -13.92 0.66 -3.60
CA TRP A 146 -13.03 1.17 -4.63
C TRP A 146 -13.75 2.13 -5.57
N ASP A 147 -14.91 1.74 -6.09
CA ASP A 147 -15.71 2.56 -7.00
C ASP A 147 -16.25 3.80 -6.30
N PHE A 148 -16.72 3.65 -5.06
CA PHE A 148 -17.20 4.77 -4.27
C PHE A 148 -16.08 5.81 -4.05
N LEU A 149 -14.89 5.37 -3.61
CA LEU A 149 -13.75 6.28 -3.42
C LEU A 149 -13.36 6.96 -4.72
N LEU A 150 -13.33 6.24 -5.85
CA LEU A 150 -13.07 6.87 -7.15
C LEU A 150 -14.17 7.84 -7.59
N SER A 151 -15.42 7.69 -7.13
CA SER A 151 -16.48 8.64 -7.44
C SER A 151 -16.33 9.99 -6.73
N LEU A 152 -15.49 10.06 -5.69
CA LEU A 152 -15.14 11.30 -5.00
C LEU A 152 -14.09 12.11 -5.75
N GLU A 153 -13.35 11.49 -6.67
CA GLU A 153 -12.29 12.13 -7.47
C GLU A 153 -12.81 13.19 -8.46
#